data_AF-A0A2V3JWG4-F1
#
_entry.id   AF-A0A2V3JWG4-F1
#
_cell.length_a   1.000
_cell.length_b   1.000
_cell.length_c   1.000
_cell.angle_alpha   90.00
_cell.angle_beta   90.00
_cell.angle_gamma   90.00
#
_symmetry.space_group_name_H-M   'P 1'
#
loop_
_entity.id
_entity.type
_entity.pdbx_description
1 polymer ?
#
loop_
_entity_poly.entity_id
_entity_poly.type
_entity_poly.pdbx_seq_one_letter_code
_entity_poly.pdbx_strand_id
1 'polypeptide(L)'
;MTTLDYAVLNLQYMSSLSYSFEEFSNDLERTADGIFRRAVPPLCPECGVLMSRNGYNAYCKKYIGGIKMGRYICPCCGESLEDDRSFWEELKKGLFDVLDVFYHQLRFYAVPYQGISAIMKLVFPRGKTTIYDAFTESVEKPYIPPVDYSSIVHYDEQHLKINGTQKFRLTLLDDATGRPIADELYDNKDSETIKAFLAK
;
A
#
# COMPACT_ATOMS: atom_id res chain seq x y z
N MET A 1 -15.16 -11.75 25.59
CA MET A 1 -16.25 -11.21 24.75
C MET A 1 -16.37 -9.74 25.08
N THR A 2 -15.70 -8.89 24.31
CA THR A 2 -15.38 -7.52 24.70
C THR A 2 -16.25 -6.58 23.87
N THR A 3 -17.23 -5.95 24.52
CA THR A 3 -18.07 -4.91 23.93
C THR A 3 -17.22 -3.69 23.59
N LEU A 4 -17.01 -3.43 22.29
CA LEU A 4 -16.57 -2.12 21.81
C LEU A 4 -17.68 -1.10 22.12
N ASP A 5 -17.31 0.07 22.62
CA ASP A 5 -18.25 1.18 22.76
C ASP A 5 -18.42 1.81 21.37
N TYR A 6 -19.53 1.47 20.70
CA TYR A 6 -19.78 1.75 19.29
C TYR A 6 -20.27 3.19 19.09
N ALA A 7 -19.35 4.13 18.83
CA ALA A 7 -19.67 5.41 18.19
C ALA A 7 -19.56 5.35 16.64
N VAL A 8 -19.35 4.16 16.07
CA VAL A 8 -19.18 3.91 14.63
C VAL A 8 -20.30 2.99 14.14
N LEU A 9 -21.52 3.50 14.09
CA LEU A 9 -22.73 2.70 13.84
C LEU A 9 -23.37 2.94 12.45
N ASN A 10 -22.59 3.30 11.42
CA ASN A 10 -23.17 3.50 10.07
C ASN A 10 -22.36 3.01 8.87
N LEU A 11 -21.34 2.17 9.06
CA LEU A 11 -20.71 1.47 7.94
C LEU A 11 -21.16 0.02 7.95
N GLN A 12 -22.01 -0.34 6.97
CA GLN A 12 -22.46 -1.72 6.67
C GLN A 12 -21.31 -2.72 6.39
N TYR A 13 -20.06 -2.28 6.53
CA TYR A 13 -18.83 -3.04 6.31
C TYR A 13 -18.03 -3.29 7.60
N MET A 14 -18.62 -3.09 8.78
CA MET A 14 -17.93 -3.37 10.06
C MET A 14 -17.55 -4.85 10.21
N SER A 15 -18.30 -5.78 9.62
CA SER A 15 -17.92 -7.20 9.56
C SER A 15 -16.69 -7.46 8.68
N SER A 16 -16.40 -6.58 7.71
CA SER A 16 -15.16 -6.59 6.93
C SER A 16 -14.03 -5.78 7.58
N LEU A 17 -14.36 -4.91 8.55
CA LEU A 17 -13.42 -4.21 9.45
C LEU A 17 -13.21 -4.99 10.75
N SER A 18 -13.37 -6.32 10.74
CA SER A 18 -12.48 -7.16 11.53
C SER A 18 -11.07 -6.95 10.99
N TYR A 19 -10.49 -5.77 11.26
CA TYR A 19 -9.06 -5.58 11.13
C TYR A 19 -8.52 -6.54 12.16
N SER A 20 -8.11 -7.71 11.67
CA SER A 20 -7.55 -8.76 12.49
C SER A 20 -6.39 -8.11 13.18
N PHE A 21 -6.51 -7.92 14.50
CA PHE A 21 -5.38 -7.52 15.32
C PHE A 21 -4.25 -8.58 15.28
N GLU A 22 -4.45 -9.66 14.52
CA GLU A 22 -3.48 -10.69 14.11
C GLU A 22 -2.31 -10.16 13.29
N GLU A 23 -2.42 -9.02 12.60
CA GLU A 23 -1.26 -8.40 11.92
C GLU A 23 -0.32 -7.67 12.89
N PHE A 24 -0.73 -7.47 14.15
CA PHE A 24 0.11 -6.79 15.12
C PHE A 24 1.16 -7.73 15.69
N SER A 25 2.34 -7.18 15.99
CA SER A 25 3.37 -7.88 16.75
C SER A 25 2.69 -8.57 17.95
N ASN A 26 2.84 -9.89 18.02
CA ASN A 26 2.31 -10.74 19.09
C ASN A 26 2.76 -10.30 20.50
N ASP A 27 3.65 -9.30 20.58
CA ASP A 27 4.24 -8.78 21.79
C ASP A 27 3.42 -7.62 22.40
N LEU A 28 2.45 -7.05 21.69
CA LEU A 28 1.60 -5.95 22.20
C LEU A 28 0.36 -6.49 22.95
N GLU A 29 0.16 -6.01 24.18
CA GLU A 29 -1.03 -6.21 24.99
C GLU A 29 -1.89 -4.93 25.06
N ARG A 30 -3.20 -5.12 25.23
CA ARG A 30 -4.14 -4.04 25.59
C ARG A 30 -4.59 -4.21 27.03
N THR A 31 -4.34 -3.20 27.87
CA THR A 31 -4.80 -3.21 29.27
C THR A 31 -6.30 -2.95 29.40
N ALA A 32 -6.87 -3.24 30.58
CA ALA A 32 -8.27 -2.92 30.89
C ALA A 32 -8.59 -1.42 30.71
N ASP A 33 -7.63 -0.54 31.02
CA ASP A 33 -7.76 0.92 30.85
C ASP A 33 -7.53 1.41 29.40
N GLY A 34 -7.36 0.47 28.46
CA GLY A 34 -7.20 0.72 27.04
C GLY A 34 -5.81 1.17 26.61
N ILE A 35 -4.77 0.86 27.37
CA ILE A 35 -3.37 1.18 27.02
C ILE A 35 -2.80 0.07 26.16
N PHE A 36 -2.30 0.42 24.98
CA PHE A 36 -1.52 -0.45 24.11
C PHE A 36 -0.05 -0.36 24.49
N ARG A 37 0.57 -1.50 24.79
CA ARG A 37 1.97 -1.57 25.22
C ARG A 37 2.52 -2.97 25.06
N ARG A 38 3.84 -3.16 25.10
CA ARG A 38 4.44 -4.50 25.14
C ARG A 38 4.11 -5.26 26.42
N ALA A 39 3.89 -6.57 26.29
CA ALA A 39 3.70 -7.47 27.43
C ALA A 39 4.95 -7.49 28.32
N VAL A 40 6.14 -7.59 27.71
CA VAL A 40 7.44 -7.46 28.37
C VAL A 40 8.03 -6.08 28.07
N PRO A 41 8.40 -5.28 29.09
CA PRO A 41 9.07 -4.01 28.87
C PRO A 41 10.35 -4.16 28.03
N PRO A 42 10.69 -3.17 27.19
CA PRO A 42 11.90 -3.21 26.39
C PRO A 42 13.16 -3.00 27.25
N LEU A 43 14.32 -3.35 26.68
CA LEU A 43 15.62 -2.94 27.22
C LEU A 43 15.89 -1.48 26.86
N CYS A 44 16.54 -0.76 27.78
CA CYS A 44 16.95 0.62 27.55
C CYS A 44 17.99 0.66 26.41
N PRO A 45 17.81 1.52 25.40
CA PRO A 45 18.75 1.60 24.28
C PRO A 45 20.15 2.07 24.70
N GLU A 46 20.25 2.86 25.78
CA GLU A 46 21.52 3.44 26.24
C GLU A 46 22.34 2.50 27.13
N CYS A 47 21.68 1.77 28.05
CA CYS A 47 22.38 0.97 29.06
C CYS A 47 22.00 -0.51 29.09
N GLY A 48 21.07 -0.94 28.23
CA GLY A 48 20.64 -2.35 28.13
C GLY A 48 19.83 -2.86 29.33
N VAL A 49 19.51 -2.02 30.32
CA VAL A 49 18.72 -2.41 31.50
C VAL A 49 17.23 -2.49 31.15
N LEU A 50 16.52 -3.49 31.68
CA LEU A 50 15.08 -3.63 31.52
C LEU A 50 14.35 -2.40 32.06
N MET A 51 13.53 -1.77 31.22
CA MET A 51 12.83 -0.53 31.59
C MET A 51 11.58 -0.81 32.44
N SER A 52 11.21 0.16 33.28
CA SER A 52 9.98 0.12 34.09
C SER A 52 8.85 0.84 33.38
N ARG A 53 7.61 0.33 33.50
CA ARG A 53 6.41 0.99 32.96
C ARG A 53 6.20 2.34 33.65
N ASN A 54 5.98 3.39 32.87
CA ASN A 54 5.89 4.78 33.35
C ASN A 54 4.72 5.55 32.70
N GLY A 55 3.51 4.99 32.83
CA GLY A 55 2.29 5.62 32.31
C GLY A 55 2.09 5.45 30.81
N TYR A 56 1.49 6.46 30.17
CA TYR A 56 1.13 6.46 28.75
C TYR A 56 1.05 7.89 28.18
N ASN A 57 1.14 8.04 26.85
CA ASN A 57 0.62 9.22 26.16
C ASN A 57 -0.67 8.89 25.42
N ALA A 58 -1.56 9.89 25.28
CA ALA A 58 -2.81 9.75 24.56
C ALA A 58 -2.73 10.44 23.20
N TYR A 59 -3.16 9.73 22.15
CA TYR A 59 -3.26 10.26 20.79
C TYR A 59 -4.71 10.23 20.36
N CYS A 60 -5.25 11.39 20.00
CA CYS A 60 -6.64 11.53 19.58
C CYS A 60 -6.72 12.11 18.18
N LYS A 61 -7.62 11.57 17.36
CA LYS A 61 -8.03 12.17 16.09
C LYS A 61 -9.53 12.38 16.12
N LYS A 62 -9.93 13.64 15.92
CA LYS A 62 -11.33 14.06 15.96
C LYS A 62 -12.20 13.18 15.06
N TYR A 63 -13.33 12.72 15.59
CA TYR A 63 -14.31 11.84 14.95
C TYR A 63 -13.84 10.42 14.58
N ILE A 64 -12.59 10.05 14.88
CA ILE A 64 -12.08 8.68 14.70
C ILE A 64 -12.02 7.98 16.06
N GLY A 65 -11.35 8.63 17.01
CA GLY A 65 -11.14 8.06 18.34
C GLY A 65 -9.78 8.46 18.91
N GLY A 66 -9.39 7.79 19.99
CA GLY A 66 -8.09 7.96 20.57
C GLY A 66 -7.53 6.66 21.12
N ILE A 67 -6.21 6.61 21.20
CA ILE A 67 -5.44 5.50 21.72
C ILE A 67 -4.51 5.97 22.82
N LYS A 68 -4.11 5.07 23.70
CA LYS A 68 -3.11 5.31 24.74
C LYS A 68 -1.91 4.41 24.48
N MET A 69 -0.73 5.01 24.33
CA MET A 69 0.53 4.28 24.10
C MET A 69 1.35 4.20 25.37
N GLY A 70 1.77 2.98 25.72
CA GLY A 70 2.57 2.73 26.91
C GLY A 70 3.92 3.44 26.88
N ARG A 71 4.31 3.97 28.04
CA ARG A 71 5.63 4.59 28.26
C ARG A 71 6.46 3.77 29.23
N TYR A 72 7.76 3.93 29.11
CA TYR A 72 8.76 3.30 29.94
C TYR A 72 9.81 4.30 30.38
N ILE A 73 10.43 4.04 31.53
CA ILE A 73 11.57 4.78 32.03
C ILE A 73 12.66 3.82 32.47
N CYS A 74 13.91 4.13 32.12
CA CYS A 74 15.05 3.35 32.56
C CYS A 74 15.35 3.67 34.03
N PRO A 75 15.37 2.67 34.92
CA PRO A 75 15.70 2.91 36.33
C PRO A 75 17.18 3.27 36.54
N CYS A 76 18.06 2.98 35.58
CA CYS A 76 19.50 3.22 35.69
C CYS A 76 19.91 4.62 35.21
N CYS A 77 19.46 5.03 34.02
CA CYS A 77 19.88 6.30 33.40
C CYS A 77 18.75 7.34 33.25
N GLY A 78 17.50 6.98 33.58
CA GLY A 78 16.35 7.88 33.48
C GLY A 78 15.77 8.07 32.07
N GLU A 79 16.34 7.42 31.05
CA GLU A 79 15.88 7.53 29.66
C GLU A 79 14.42 7.08 29.51
N SER A 80 13.63 7.82 28.70
CA SER A 80 12.20 7.56 28.51
C SER A 80 11.93 7.01 27.12
N LEU A 81 11.18 5.92 27.04
CA LEU A 81 10.77 5.32 25.77
C LEU A 81 9.24 5.23 25.70
N GLU A 82 8.70 5.30 24.49
CA GLU A 82 7.28 5.04 24.21
C GLU A 82 7.19 3.90 23.19
N ASP A 83 6.13 3.09 23.31
CA ASP A 83 5.84 2.07 22.30
C ASP A 83 5.45 2.69 20.95
N ASP A 84 5.75 1.95 19.89
CA ASP A 84 5.45 2.37 18.53
C ASP A 84 3.94 2.52 18.29
N ARG A 85 3.58 3.61 17.61
CA ARG A 85 2.20 3.95 17.25
C ARG A 85 1.92 3.79 15.76
N SER A 86 2.78 3.11 15.01
CA SER A 86 2.64 2.97 13.55
C SER A 86 1.31 2.31 13.19
N PHE A 87 0.82 1.37 14.00
CA PHE A 87 -0.51 0.77 13.81
C PHE A 87 -1.64 1.81 13.77
N TRP A 88 -1.56 2.87 14.58
CA TRP A 88 -2.56 3.93 14.61
C TRP A 88 -2.48 4.80 13.36
N GLU A 89 -1.28 5.04 12.88
CA GLU A 89 -1.04 5.74 11.63
C GLU A 89 -1.56 4.92 10.44
N GLU A 90 -1.31 3.61 10.42
CA GLU A 90 -1.82 2.67 9.41
C GLU A 90 -3.34 2.56 9.41
N LEU A 91 -3.96 2.43 10.59
CA LEU A 91 -5.42 2.39 10.70
C LEU A 91 -6.07 3.70 10.20
N LYS A 92 -5.47 4.85 10.53
CA LYS A 92 -5.92 6.14 9.99
C LYS A 92 -5.74 6.18 8.48
N LYS A 93 -4.59 5.72 7.97
CA LYS A 93 -4.30 5.69 6.54
C LYS A 93 -5.35 4.85 5.79
N GLY A 94 -5.63 3.63 6.24
CA GLY A 94 -6.64 2.77 5.62
C GLY A 94 -8.04 3.40 5.61
N LEU A 95 -8.44 4.09 6.68
CA LEU A 95 -9.68 4.86 6.68
C LEU A 95 -9.67 5.99 5.64
N PHE A 96 -8.57 6.74 5.52
CA PHE A 96 -8.44 7.81 4.53
C PHE A 96 -8.43 7.29 3.09
N ASP A 97 -7.79 6.15 2.83
CA ASP A 97 -7.79 5.51 1.52
C ASP A 97 -9.21 5.14 1.08
N VAL A 98 -10.06 4.64 2.00
CA VAL A 98 -11.49 4.38 1.72
C VAL A 98 -12.27 5.67 1.44
N LEU A 99 -11.98 6.74 2.18
CA LEU A 99 -12.61 8.05 1.95
C LEU A 99 -12.24 8.61 0.58
N ASP A 100 -11.00 8.42 0.12
CA ASP A 100 -10.56 8.88 -1.20
C ASP A 100 -11.35 8.18 -2.30
N VAL A 101 -11.51 6.85 -2.23
CA VAL A 101 -12.36 6.09 -3.17
C VAL A 101 -13.80 6.61 -3.15
N PHE A 102 -14.34 6.90 -1.96
CA PHE A 102 -15.68 7.47 -1.82
C PHE A 102 -15.80 8.84 -2.50
N TYR A 103 -14.80 9.71 -2.34
CA TYR A 103 -14.76 11.01 -3.03
C TYR A 103 -14.66 10.84 -4.54
N HIS A 104 -13.82 9.92 -5.04
CA HIS A 104 -13.73 9.62 -6.47
C HIS A 104 -15.08 9.21 -7.06
N GLN A 105 -15.81 8.31 -6.40
CA GLN A 105 -17.12 7.86 -6.88
C GLN A 105 -18.12 9.02 -6.96
N LEU A 106 -18.16 9.89 -5.96
CA LEU A 106 -19.05 11.05 -5.97
C LEU A 106 -18.64 12.08 -7.03
N ARG A 107 -17.34 12.27 -7.24
CA ARG A 107 -16.83 13.15 -8.30
C ARG A 107 -17.10 12.59 -9.70
N PHE A 108 -17.07 11.27 -9.88
CA PHE A 108 -17.48 10.60 -11.11
C PHE A 108 -18.93 10.92 -11.47
N TYR A 109 -19.84 10.92 -10.48
CA TYR A 109 -21.24 11.37 -10.66
C TYR A 109 -21.42 12.90 -10.63
N ALA A 110 -20.35 13.66 -10.84
CA ALA A 110 -20.35 15.12 -10.90
C ALA A 110 -20.88 15.83 -9.62
N VAL A 111 -20.92 15.16 -8.47
CA VAL A 111 -21.38 15.76 -7.21
C VAL A 111 -20.40 16.88 -6.82
N PRO A 112 -20.84 18.13 -6.64
CA PRO A 112 -19.95 19.23 -6.30
C PRO A 112 -19.33 19.00 -4.91
N TYR A 113 -18.09 19.47 -4.68
CA TYR A 113 -17.40 19.32 -3.39
C TYR A 113 -18.22 19.85 -2.19
N GLN A 114 -19.06 20.87 -2.41
CA GLN A 114 -19.99 21.35 -1.40
C GLN A 114 -21.08 20.31 -1.06
N GLY A 115 -21.59 19.61 -2.07
CA GLY A 115 -22.53 18.50 -1.90
C GLY A 115 -21.88 17.30 -1.21
N ILE A 116 -20.64 16.97 -1.58
CA ILE A 116 -19.86 15.92 -0.89
C ILE A 116 -19.66 16.30 0.59
N SER A 117 -19.25 17.53 0.88
CA SER A 117 -19.14 18.04 2.25
C SER A 117 -20.46 17.91 3.03
N ALA A 118 -21.60 18.22 2.40
CA ALA A 118 -22.91 18.04 3.02
C ALA A 118 -23.22 16.57 3.35
N ILE A 119 -22.91 15.64 2.45
CA ILE A 119 -23.03 14.19 2.70
C ILE A 119 -22.10 13.76 3.83
N MET A 120 -20.83 14.21 3.78
CA MET A 120 -19.82 13.86 4.77
C MET A 120 -20.13 14.36 6.17
N LYS A 121 -20.95 15.41 6.35
CA LYS A 121 -21.44 15.81 7.68
C LYS A 121 -22.18 14.68 8.41
N LEU A 122 -22.81 13.75 7.68
CA LEU A 122 -23.55 12.62 8.24
C LEU A 122 -22.68 11.40 8.53
N VAL A 123 -21.53 11.29 7.85
CA VAL A 123 -20.65 10.12 7.92
C VAL A 123 -19.40 10.44 8.72
N PHE A 124 -18.62 11.42 8.26
CA PHE A 124 -17.37 11.86 8.86
C PHE A 124 -17.08 13.32 8.45
N PRO A 125 -17.41 14.31 9.30
CA PRO A 125 -17.45 15.71 8.90
C PRO A 125 -16.14 16.21 8.28
N ARG A 126 -16.22 16.66 7.03
CA ARG A 126 -15.09 17.15 6.23
C ARG A 126 -15.48 18.42 5.48
N GLY A 127 -14.58 19.39 5.49
CA GLY A 127 -14.77 20.64 4.76
C GLY A 127 -14.64 20.44 3.25
N LYS A 128 -15.30 21.30 2.47
CA LYS A 128 -15.19 21.32 1.00
C LYS A 128 -13.73 21.35 0.54
N THR A 129 -12.91 22.21 1.15
CA THR A 129 -11.49 22.37 0.80
C THR A 129 -10.71 21.09 1.10
N THR A 130 -10.89 20.49 2.28
CA THR A 130 -10.22 19.23 2.63
C THR A 130 -10.55 18.09 1.67
N ILE A 131 -11.80 18.01 1.19
CA ILE A 131 -12.22 17.01 0.19
C ILE A 131 -11.58 17.30 -1.17
N TYR A 132 -11.53 18.57 -1.56
CA TYR A 132 -10.87 19.00 -2.79
C TYR A 132 -9.38 18.66 -2.77
N ASP A 133 -8.68 18.97 -1.68
CA ASP A 133 -7.24 18.71 -1.54
C ASP A 133 -6.96 17.20 -1.61
N ALA A 134 -7.73 16.40 -0.87
CA ALA A 134 -7.59 14.94 -0.87
C ALA A 134 -7.84 14.32 -2.26
N PHE A 135 -8.91 14.76 -2.94
CA PHE A 135 -9.19 14.32 -4.30
C PHE A 135 -8.11 14.76 -5.30
N THR A 136 -7.59 15.98 -5.16
CA THR A 136 -6.56 16.51 -6.06
C THR A 136 -5.25 15.75 -5.88
N GLU A 137 -4.83 15.55 -4.63
CA GLU A 137 -3.66 14.74 -4.29
C GLU A 137 -3.79 13.30 -4.81
N SER A 138 -4.99 12.71 -4.76
CA SER A 138 -5.20 11.35 -5.24
C SER A 138 -5.20 11.23 -6.76
N VAL A 139 -5.70 12.22 -7.52
CA VAL A 139 -5.63 12.22 -8.99
C VAL A 139 -4.28 12.63 -9.54
N GLU A 140 -3.50 13.42 -8.81
CA GLU A 140 -2.14 13.82 -9.19
C GLU A 140 -1.13 12.67 -9.03
N LYS A 141 -1.46 11.63 -8.25
CA LYS A 141 -0.62 10.43 -8.17
C LYS A 141 -0.51 9.79 -9.56
N PRO A 142 0.70 9.55 -10.06
CA PRO A 142 0.89 8.93 -11.36
C PRO A 142 0.24 7.54 -11.37
N TYR A 143 -0.80 7.39 -12.18
CA TYR A 143 -1.33 6.08 -12.54
C TYR A 143 -0.33 5.41 -13.49
N ILE A 144 0.43 4.45 -12.98
CA ILE A 144 1.18 3.52 -13.81
C ILE A 144 0.18 2.44 -14.20
N PRO A 145 -0.30 2.40 -15.46
CA PRO A 145 -1.17 1.33 -15.89
C PRO A 145 -0.49 -0.01 -15.60
N PRO A 146 -1.20 -0.98 -14.99
CA PRO A 146 -0.67 -2.32 -14.88
C PRO A 146 -0.36 -2.80 -16.30
N VAL A 147 0.91 -3.08 -16.55
CA VAL A 147 1.32 -3.73 -17.79
C VAL A 147 0.78 -5.15 -17.68
N ASP A 148 -0.35 -5.43 -18.33
CA ASP A 148 -0.77 -6.80 -18.60
C ASP A 148 0.41 -7.49 -19.27
N TYR A 149 0.99 -8.47 -18.57
CA TYR A 149 2.22 -9.20 -18.93
C TYR A 149 2.58 -9.09 -20.41
N SER A 150 3.32 -8.05 -20.79
CA SER A 150 3.99 -8.06 -22.08
C SER A 150 5.08 -9.10 -21.92
N SER A 151 4.93 -10.28 -22.52
CA SER A 151 6.02 -11.24 -22.62
C SER A 151 7.21 -10.49 -23.19
N ILE A 152 8.25 -10.30 -22.37
CA ILE A 152 9.48 -9.71 -22.85
C ILE A 152 10.09 -10.77 -23.78
N VAL A 153 10.30 -10.39 -25.03
CA VAL A 153 10.91 -11.26 -26.03
C VAL A 153 12.19 -10.60 -26.53
N HIS A 154 13.26 -11.37 -26.63
CA HIS A 154 14.47 -10.90 -27.29
C HIS A 154 14.41 -11.27 -28.76
N TYR A 155 14.69 -10.27 -29.60
CA TYR A 155 14.85 -10.47 -31.03
C TYR A 155 16.34 -10.37 -31.37
N ASP A 156 16.87 -11.40 -32.03
CA ASP A 156 18.26 -11.46 -32.48
C ASP A 156 18.37 -11.69 -33.98
N GLU A 157 19.34 -11.03 -34.61
CA GLU A 157 19.63 -11.11 -36.04
C GLU A 157 21.05 -11.62 -36.28
N GLN A 158 21.17 -12.80 -36.90
CA GLN A 158 22.47 -13.34 -37.28
C GLN A 158 22.67 -13.33 -38.80
N HIS A 159 23.78 -12.74 -39.24
CA HIS A 159 24.14 -12.67 -40.66
C HIS A 159 25.08 -13.83 -41.03
N LEU A 160 24.60 -14.75 -41.86
CA LEU A 160 25.31 -15.98 -42.24
C LEU A 160 25.69 -15.98 -43.72
N LYS A 161 26.75 -16.70 -44.08
CA LYS A 161 27.11 -16.95 -45.49
C LYS A 161 27.18 -18.45 -45.73
N ILE A 162 26.21 -18.99 -46.48
CA ILE A 162 26.06 -20.42 -46.74
C ILE A 162 26.27 -20.65 -48.23
N ASN A 163 27.25 -21.49 -48.61
CA ASN A 163 27.61 -21.79 -50.00
C ASN A 163 27.84 -20.53 -50.86
N GLY A 164 28.40 -19.47 -50.25
CA GLY A 164 28.68 -18.20 -50.92
C GLY A 164 27.52 -17.21 -50.95
N THR A 165 26.29 -17.63 -50.62
CA THR A 165 25.10 -16.78 -50.56
C THR A 165 24.87 -16.25 -49.14
N GLN A 166 24.54 -14.97 -49.01
CA GLN A 166 24.15 -14.36 -47.74
C GLN A 166 22.78 -14.90 -47.30
N LYS A 167 22.65 -15.25 -46.02
CA LYS A 167 21.40 -15.64 -45.36
C LYS A 167 21.26 -14.89 -44.04
N PHE A 168 20.06 -14.79 -43.52
CA PHE A 168 19.74 -14.11 -42.27
C PHE A 168 18.97 -15.05 -41.37
N ARG A 169 19.51 -15.35 -40.19
CA ARG A 169 18.81 -16.13 -39.18
C ARG A 169 18.17 -15.15 -38.20
N LEU A 170 16.86 -15.21 -38.06
CA LEU A 170 16.08 -14.40 -37.14
C LEU A 170 15.63 -15.29 -35.99
N THR A 171 15.84 -14.84 -34.76
CA THR A 171 15.46 -15.60 -33.55
C THR A 171 14.61 -14.74 -32.62
N LEU A 172 13.51 -15.32 -32.14
CA LEU A 172 12.74 -14.81 -31.00
C LEU A 172 13.01 -15.72 -29.81
N LEU A 173 13.42 -15.14 -28.68
CA LEU A 173 13.65 -15.85 -27.43
C LEU A 173 12.66 -15.34 -26.38
N ASP A 174 12.13 -16.27 -25.59
CA ASP A 174 11.43 -15.93 -24.34
C ASP A 174 12.45 -15.44 -23.31
N ASP A 175 12.29 -14.21 -22.80
CA ASP A 175 13.24 -13.58 -21.86
C ASP A 175 13.40 -14.38 -20.56
N ALA A 176 12.29 -14.94 -20.05
CA ALA A 176 12.29 -15.65 -18.76
C ALA A 176 12.99 -17.02 -18.82
N THR A 177 12.82 -17.75 -19.92
CA THR A 177 13.31 -19.13 -20.07
C THR A 177 14.54 -19.24 -20.98
N GLY A 178 14.85 -18.20 -21.75
CA GLY A 178 15.90 -18.21 -22.77
C GLY A 178 15.64 -19.17 -23.92
N ARG A 179 14.42 -19.72 -24.04
CA ARG A 179 14.08 -20.69 -25.08
C ARG A 179 13.66 -19.99 -26.37
N PRO A 180 14.03 -20.54 -27.54
CA PRO A 180 13.56 -20.01 -28.81
C PRO A 180 12.06 -20.25 -28.97
N ILE A 181 11.35 -19.14 -29.20
CA ILE A 181 9.95 -19.08 -29.62
C ILE A 181 9.88 -19.33 -31.13
N ALA A 182 10.75 -18.67 -31.89
CA ALA A 182 10.89 -18.83 -33.33
C ALA A 182 12.37 -18.69 -33.72
N ASP A 183 12.82 -19.48 -34.69
CA ASP A 183 14.20 -19.46 -35.17
C ASP A 183 14.24 -19.92 -36.63
N GLU A 184 14.42 -18.98 -37.55
CA GLU A 184 14.24 -19.21 -38.98
C GLU A 184 15.30 -18.54 -39.83
N LEU A 185 15.57 -19.15 -41.00
CA LEU A 185 16.55 -18.68 -41.97
C LEU A 185 15.85 -18.07 -43.18
N TYR A 186 16.25 -16.86 -43.55
CA TYR A 186 15.72 -16.09 -44.66
C TYR A 186 16.81 -15.69 -45.66
N ASP A 187 16.37 -15.43 -46.88
CA ASP A 187 17.23 -15.01 -48.00
C ASP A 187 17.40 -13.49 -48.04
N ASN A 188 16.46 -12.76 -47.42
CA ASN A 188 16.44 -11.31 -47.25
C ASN A 188 16.00 -10.97 -45.80
N LYS A 189 16.15 -9.69 -45.43
CA LYS A 189 15.67 -9.16 -44.14
C LYS A 189 14.97 -7.81 -44.31
N ASP A 190 14.18 -7.70 -45.37
CA ASP A 190 13.38 -6.49 -45.58
C ASP A 190 12.32 -6.33 -44.48
N SER A 191 11.73 -5.15 -44.42
CA SER A 191 10.77 -4.82 -43.36
C SER A 191 9.55 -5.75 -43.37
N GLU A 192 9.15 -6.27 -44.53
CA GLU A 192 8.01 -7.20 -44.65
C GLU A 192 8.37 -8.56 -44.05
N THR A 193 9.56 -9.08 -44.35
CA THR A 193 10.09 -10.33 -43.81
C THR A 193 10.22 -10.27 -42.29
N ILE A 194 10.77 -9.16 -41.76
CA ILE A 194 10.91 -8.97 -40.30
C ILE A 194 9.54 -8.86 -39.64
N LYS A 195 8.59 -8.10 -40.20
CA LYS A 195 7.23 -7.98 -39.64
C LYS A 195 6.50 -9.32 -39.63
N ALA A 196 6.62 -10.10 -40.71
CA ALA A 196 6.02 -11.42 -40.80
C ALA A 196 6.63 -12.40 -39.78
N PHE A 197 7.93 -12.29 -39.50
CA PHE A 197 8.60 -13.07 -38.47
C PHE A 197 8.19 -12.67 -37.05
N LEU A 198 8.10 -11.37 -36.75
CA LEU A 198 7.68 -10.85 -35.44
C LEU A 198 6.20 -11.08 -35.11
N ALA A 199 5.38 -11.45 -36.09
CA ALA A 199 3.96 -11.75 -35.90
C ALA A 199 3.69 -13.22 -35.49
N LYS A 200 4.75 -14.02 -35.30
CA LYS A 200 4.68 -15.41 -34.82
C LYS A 200 4.55 -15.47 -33.30
#